data_AF-A0A7X9E030-F1
#
_entry.id   AF-A0A7X9E030-F1
#
_cell.length_a   1.000
_cell.length_b   1.000
_cell.length_c   1.000
_cell.angle_alpha   90.00
_cell.angle_beta   90.00
_cell.angle_gamma   90.00
#
_symmetry.space_group_name_H-M   'P 1'
#
loop_
_entity.id
_entity.type
_entity.pdbx_description
1 polymer ?
#
loop_
_entity_poly.entity_id
_entity_poly.type
_entity_poly.pdbx_seq_one_letter_code
_entity_poly.pdbx_strand_id
1 'polypeptide(L)'
;MMNRIENLEQLSIEVGEIFFGSFFLLIGIISIGIALIRRGKDFKILVWLALWIGIYGIRLLIDSKLVLLLFPIYLIPYFKFASVSISYIILIFGLLTWVELTQGLIKKYLIWMVYIATAIAAAGIGSYIFLNDANLFMLYNNLIAVSTLATFIIIIFFKNLSGKYLILPSRGILAVGISVFMVEALYSNLVRFLGYKTIPLFGWIGFTVLIFSMAYAAAKMIFSNERKLIEIEKEMETARQIQKSILPKHLPGNNNLSIAASYYPMTAVAGDYYDFIEIDKNRTGFLIADVSGHGVPAALIASMIKVAMQSLTDYANDPGKLLKVLGNILFNQLNDQFVTASYLF
;
A
#
# COMPACT_ATOMS: atom_id res chain seq x y z
N MET A 1 -33.41 -42.56 -9.05
CA MET A 1 -33.24 -41.16 -9.51
C MET A 1 -32.61 -40.30 -8.41
N MET A 2 -33.11 -40.35 -7.17
CA MET A 2 -32.58 -39.64 -5.99
C MET A 2 -31.06 -39.89 -5.73
N ASN A 3 -30.60 -41.15 -5.62
CA ASN A 3 -29.17 -41.46 -5.45
C ASN A 3 -28.25 -40.92 -6.57
N ARG A 4 -28.78 -40.77 -7.79
CA ARG A 4 -27.99 -40.27 -8.93
C ARG A 4 -27.82 -38.75 -8.83
N ILE A 5 -28.82 -38.05 -8.31
CA ILE A 5 -28.79 -36.60 -8.09
C ILE A 5 -27.86 -36.29 -6.90
N GLU A 6 -27.97 -37.02 -5.78
CA GLU A 6 -27.07 -36.84 -4.63
C GLU A 6 -25.60 -37.08 -5.00
N ASN A 7 -25.31 -38.10 -5.81
CA ASN A 7 -23.96 -38.34 -6.31
C ASN A 7 -23.45 -37.24 -7.24
N LEU A 8 -24.33 -36.63 -8.06
CA LEU A 8 -23.96 -35.52 -8.93
C LEU A 8 -23.71 -34.23 -8.14
N GLU A 9 -24.50 -33.97 -7.10
CA GLU A 9 -24.28 -32.86 -6.17
C GLU A 9 -22.95 -33.01 -5.44
N GLN A 10 -22.68 -34.19 -4.88
CA GLN A 10 -21.40 -34.47 -4.23
C GLN A 10 -20.21 -34.31 -5.18
N LEU A 11 -20.33 -34.80 -6.41
CA LEU A 11 -19.30 -34.64 -7.43
C LEU A 11 -19.07 -33.15 -7.77
N SER A 12 -20.14 -32.38 -7.92
CA SER A 12 -20.03 -30.94 -8.21
C SER A 12 -19.33 -30.15 -7.11
N ILE A 13 -19.56 -30.53 -5.85
CA ILE A 13 -18.88 -29.94 -4.69
C ILE A 13 -17.39 -30.27 -4.74
N GLU A 14 -17.03 -31.53 -4.94
CA GLU A 14 -15.62 -31.96 -4.99
C GLU A 14 -14.88 -31.30 -6.15
N VAL A 15 -15.51 -31.15 -7.33
CA VAL A 15 -14.94 -30.39 -8.46
C VAL A 15 -14.73 -28.93 -8.10
N GLY A 16 -15.68 -28.31 -7.40
CA GLY A 16 -15.56 -26.94 -6.89
C GLY A 16 -14.38 -26.79 -5.91
N GLU A 17 -14.25 -27.69 -4.95
CA GLU A 17 -13.14 -27.71 -3.98
C GLU A 17 -11.78 -27.85 -4.68
N ILE A 18 -11.69 -28.69 -5.72
CA ILE A 18 -10.46 -28.84 -6.51
C ILE A 18 -10.12 -27.55 -7.26
N PHE A 19 -11.11 -26.96 -7.95
CA PHE A 19 -10.93 -25.75 -8.72
C PHE A 19 -10.49 -24.58 -7.82
N PHE A 20 -11.25 -24.30 -6.76
CA PHE A 20 -10.95 -23.21 -5.84
C PHE A 20 -9.72 -23.48 -4.99
N GLY A 21 -9.48 -24.74 -4.58
CA GLY A 21 -8.27 -25.14 -3.89
C GLY A 21 -7.00 -24.85 -4.70
N SER A 22 -7.01 -25.23 -5.98
CA SER A 22 -5.91 -24.96 -6.91
C SER A 22 -5.75 -23.45 -7.17
N PHE A 23 -6.86 -22.74 -7.36
CA PHE A 23 -6.87 -21.29 -7.57
C PHE A 23 -6.28 -20.52 -6.37
N PHE A 24 -6.70 -20.85 -5.15
CA PHE A 24 -6.17 -20.22 -3.94
C PHE A 24 -4.70 -20.57 -3.72
N LEU A 25 -4.29 -21.82 -3.93
CA LEU A 25 -2.89 -22.20 -3.81
C LEU A 25 -2.00 -21.39 -4.77
N LEU A 26 -2.43 -21.24 -6.02
CA LEU A 26 -1.74 -20.44 -7.04
C LEU A 26 -1.68 -18.95 -6.64
N ILE A 27 -2.78 -18.36 -6.18
CA ILE A 27 -2.80 -16.98 -5.68
C ILE A 27 -1.88 -16.80 -4.48
N GLY A 28 -1.86 -17.75 -3.54
CA GLY A 28 -0.95 -17.74 -2.39
C GLY A 28 0.50 -17.70 -2.84
N ILE A 29 0.91 -18.57 -3.77
CA ILE A 29 2.28 -18.62 -4.31
C ILE A 29 2.64 -17.29 -5.01
N ILE A 30 1.75 -16.77 -5.87
CA ILE A 30 1.95 -15.49 -6.55
C ILE A 30 2.11 -14.35 -5.53
N SER A 31 1.29 -14.35 -4.48
CA SER A 31 1.32 -13.32 -3.45
C SER A 31 2.62 -13.34 -2.63
N ILE A 32 3.20 -14.52 -2.38
CA ILE A 32 4.55 -14.64 -1.78
C ILE A 32 5.61 -14.07 -2.73
N GLY A 33 5.54 -14.40 -4.02
CA GLY A 33 6.45 -13.86 -5.03
C GLY A 33 6.42 -12.33 -5.08
N ILE A 34 5.23 -11.74 -5.07
CA ILE A 34 5.05 -10.28 -5.00
C ILE A 34 5.62 -9.73 -3.70
N ALA A 35 5.36 -10.38 -2.55
CA ALA A 35 5.88 -9.93 -1.26
C ALA A 35 7.41 -9.83 -1.26
N LEU A 36 8.12 -10.84 -1.78
CA LEU A 36 9.59 -10.86 -1.83
C LEU A 36 10.19 -9.69 -2.63
N ILE A 37 9.46 -9.20 -3.64
CA ILE A 37 9.87 -8.05 -4.45
C ILE A 37 9.63 -6.73 -3.69
N ARG A 38 8.51 -6.63 -2.95
CA ARG A 38 7.93 -5.36 -2.46
C ARG A 38 8.44 -4.87 -1.09
N ARG A 39 9.73 -5.09 -0.75
CA ARG A 39 10.35 -4.78 0.58
C ARG A 39 9.73 -3.55 1.28
N GLY A 40 9.25 -3.70 2.53
CA GLY A 40 8.68 -2.57 3.30
C GLY A 40 7.51 -2.95 4.23
N LYS A 41 6.64 -2.00 4.57
CA LYS A 41 5.46 -2.22 5.44
C LYS A 41 4.42 -3.18 4.83
N ASP A 42 4.26 -3.15 3.50
CA ASP A 42 3.30 -3.99 2.79
C ASP A 42 3.74 -5.47 2.71
N PHE A 43 5.03 -5.74 2.95
CA PHE A 43 5.60 -7.09 2.94
C PHE A 43 4.85 -8.04 3.88
N LYS A 44 4.66 -7.64 5.14
CA LYS A 44 4.05 -8.50 6.17
C LYS A 44 2.60 -8.83 5.86
N ILE A 45 1.83 -7.85 5.38
CA ILE A 45 0.43 -8.03 4.98
C ILE A 45 0.34 -9.08 3.86
N LEU A 46 1.18 -8.93 2.83
CA LEU A 46 1.19 -9.85 1.69
C LEU A 46 1.61 -11.26 2.10
N VAL A 47 2.61 -11.42 2.96
CA VAL A 47 3.05 -12.74 3.45
C VAL A 47 1.94 -13.44 4.24
N TRP A 48 1.35 -12.78 5.23
CA TRP A 48 0.30 -13.41 6.04
C TRP A 48 -0.95 -13.73 5.22
N LEU A 49 -1.36 -12.81 4.35
CA LEU A 49 -2.46 -13.05 3.42
C LEU A 49 -2.16 -14.23 2.50
N ALA A 50 -0.95 -14.30 1.94
CA ALA A 50 -0.54 -15.37 1.05
C ALA A 50 -0.53 -16.75 1.73
N LEU A 51 -0.02 -16.81 2.96
CA LEU A 51 -0.04 -18.03 3.76
C LEU A 51 -1.47 -18.44 4.11
N TRP A 52 -2.34 -17.47 4.44
CA TRP A 52 -3.74 -17.74 4.72
C TRP A 52 -4.48 -18.28 3.50
N ILE A 53 -4.30 -17.66 2.33
CA ILE A 53 -4.92 -18.12 1.08
C ILE A 53 -4.36 -19.49 0.67
N GLY A 54 -3.04 -19.66 0.73
CA GLY A 54 -2.37 -20.90 0.34
C GLY A 54 -2.78 -22.07 1.21
N ILE A 55 -2.80 -21.90 2.54
CA ILE A 55 -3.18 -22.98 3.46
C ILE A 55 -4.67 -23.33 3.34
N TYR A 56 -5.53 -22.33 3.07
CA TYR A 56 -6.94 -22.57 2.76
C TYR A 56 -7.10 -23.37 1.46
N GLY A 57 -6.34 -23.04 0.41
CA GLY A 57 -6.31 -23.79 -0.84
C GLY A 57 -5.86 -25.24 -0.66
N ILE A 58 -4.77 -25.46 0.08
CA ILE A 58 -4.28 -26.82 0.40
C ILE A 58 -5.36 -27.62 1.14
N ARG A 59 -6.05 -27.00 2.11
CA ARG A 59 -7.14 -27.66 2.84
C ARG A 59 -8.22 -28.19 1.91
N LEU A 60 -8.71 -27.37 0.98
CA LEU A 60 -9.75 -27.79 0.03
C LEU A 60 -9.29 -28.97 -0.83
N LEU A 61 -8.01 -28.99 -1.22
CA LEU A 61 -7.46 -30.09 -2.02
C LEU A 61 -7.36 -31.39 -1.21
N ILE A 62 -6.87 -31.34 0.03
CA ILE A 62 -6.66 -32.57 0.82
C ILE A 62 -7.97 -33.11 1.45
N ASP A 63 -9.00 -32.28 1.58
CA ASP A 63 -10.33 -32.69 2.04
C ASP A 63 -11.15 -33.36 0.90
N SER A 64 -10.78 -33.13 -0.36
CA SER A 64 -11.44 -33.69 -1.54
C SER A 64 -11.12 -35.19 -1.71
N LYS A 65 -12.16 -36.03 -1.79
CA LYS A 65 -11.98 -37.48 -1.99
C LYS A 65 -11.36 -37.78 -3.35
N LEU A 66 -11.79 -37.08 -4.40
CA LEU A 66 -11.21 -37.19 -5.74
C LEU A 66 -9.69 -36.95 -5.76
N VAL A 67 -9.19 -35.97 -5.01
CA VAL A 67 -7.73 -35.71 -4.92
C VAL A 67 -7.01 -36.83 -4.18
N LEU A 68 -7.60 -37.32 -3.08
CA LEU A 68 -7.00 -38.41 -2.30
C LEU A 68 -6.87 -39.71 -3.11
N LEU A 69 -7.72 -39.94 -4.12
CA LEU A 69 -7.60 -41.08 -5.04
C LEU A 69 -6.33 -41.06 -5.90
N LEU A 70 -5.70 -39.90 -6.08
CA LEU A 70 -4.45 -39.77 -6.83
C LEU A 70 -3.23 -40.28 -6.05
N PHE A 71 -3.39 -40.54 -4.75
CA PHE A 71 -2.30 -40.92 -3.87
C PHE A 71 -2.46 -42.36 -3.35
N PRO A 72 -1.34 -43.06 -3.08
CA PRO A 72 -1.38 -44.36 -2.43
C PRO A 72 -2.10 -44.33 -1.07
N ILE A 73 -2.82 -45.42 -0.76
CA ILE A 73 -3.64 -45.54 0.46
C ILE A 73 -2.85 -45.30 1.75
N TYR A 74 -1.57 -45.69 1.79
CA TYR A 74 -0.72 -45.49 2.96
C TYR A 74 -0.42 -44.00 3.28
N LEU A 75 -0.68 -43.07 2.35
CA LEU A 75 -0.53 -41.63 2.59
C LEU A 75 -1.78 -40.98 3.23
N ILE A 76 -2.93 -41.66 3.20
CA ILE A 76 -4.21 -41.11 3.71
C ILE A 76 -4.13 -40.65 5.18
N PRO A 77 -3.48 -41.38 6.12
CA PRO A 77 -3.33 -40.90 7.49
C PRO A 77 -2.61 -39.55 7.61
N TYR A 78 -1.61 -39.30 6.76
CA TYR A 78 -0.86 -38.04 6.74
C TYR A 78 -1.71 -36.88 6.20
N PHE A 79 -2.54 -37.13 5.19
CA PHE A 79 -3.51 -36.13 4.71
C PHE A 79 -4.55 -35.79 5.76
N LYS A 80 -5.04 -36.78 6.52
CA LYS A 80 -5.95 -36.54 7.65
C LYS A 80 -5.28 -35.70 8.74
N PHE A 81 -4.04 -36.05 9.11
CA PHE A 81 -3.25 -35.24 10.06
C PHE A 81 -3.05 -33.80 9.57
N ALA A 82 -2.73 -33.62 8.28
CA ALA A 82 -2.58 -32.30 7.68
C ALA A 82 -3.89 -31.51 7.70
N SER A 83 -5.03 -32.13 7.36
CA SER A 83 -6.36 -31.49 7.39
C SER A 83 -6.74 -31.01 8.78
N VAL A 84 -6.51 -31.84 9.81
CA VAL A 84 -6.75 -31.46 11.21
C VAL A 84 -5.84 -30.30 11.61
N SER A 85 -4.54 -30.40 11.31
CA SER A 85 -3.56 -29.35 11.65
C SER A 85 -3.90 -28.02 10.99
N ILE A 86 -4.22 -28.05 9.69
CA ILE A 86 -4.62 -26.86 8.94
C ILE A 86 -5.92 -26.27 9.49
N SER A 87 -6.88 -27.10 9.92
CA SER A 87 -8.15 -26.62 10.50
C SER A 87 -7.96 -25.73 11.73
N TYR A 88 -6.90 -25.95 12.52
CA TYR A 88 -6.52 -25.09 13.63
C TYR A 88 -5.65 -23.89 13.18
N ILE A 89 -4.64 -24.15 12.34
CA ILE A 89 -3.65 -23.13 11.97
C ILE A 89 -4.25 -22.03 11.07
N ILE A 90 -5.29 -22.33 10.29
CA ILE A 90 -5.89 -21.38 9.35
C ILE A 90 -6.42 -20.11 10.02
N LEU A 91 -6.96 -20.24 11.24
CA LEU A 91 -7.44 -19.11 12.03
C LEU A 91 -6.29 -18.19 12.42
N ILE A 92 -5.13 -18.76 12.78
CA ILE A 92 -3.94 -18.00 13.16
C ILE A 92 -3.48 -17.12 12.00
N PHE A 93 -3.37 -17.67 10.79
CA PHE A 93 -2.98 -16.89 9.62
C PHE A 93 -4.01 -15.82 9.24
N GLY A 94 -5.31 -16.13 9.38
CA GLY A 94 -6.36 -15.13 9.24
C GLY A 94 -6.20 -13.99 10.22
N LEU A 95 -6.03 -14.28 11.52
CA LEU A 95 -5.83 -13.28 12.57
C LEU A 95 -4.58 -12.44 12.34
N LEU A 96 -3.45 -13.05 11.95
CA LEU A 96 -2.20 -12.33 11.63
C LEU A 96 -2.37 -11.36 10.46
N THR A 97 -3.11 -11.76 9.42
CA THR A 97 -3.47 -10.87 8.32
C THR A 97 -4.27 -9.66 8.82
N TRP A 98 -5.25 -9.91 9.69
CA TRP A 98 -6.08 -8.87 10.30
C TRP A 98 -5.32 -7.96 11.28
N VAL A 99 -4.31 -8.47 12.00
CA VAL A 99 -3.42 -7.68 12.88
C VAL A 99 -2.68 -6.60 12.09
N GLU A 100 -2.28 -6.90 10.85
CA GLU A 100 -1.58 -5.92 10.01
C GLU A 100 -2.53 -4.92 9.34
N LEU A 101 -3.80 -5.27 9.16
CA LEU A 101 -4.85 -4.39 8.63
C LEU A 101 -5.52 -3.51 9.70
N THR A 102 -5.13 -3.65 10.97
CA THR A 102 -5.75 -2.93 12.10
C THR A 102 -4.75 -2.11 12.89
N GLN A 103 -5.27 -1.15 13.66
CA GLN A 103 -4.49 -0.30 14.56
C GLN A 103 -5.19 -0.08 15.91
N GLY A 104 -4.47 0.54 16.86
CA GLY A 104 -5.02 0.92 18.16
C GLY A 104 -5.41 -0.27 19.05
N LEU A 105 -6.54 -0.15 19.74
CA LEU A 105 -7.04 -1.16 20.68
C LEU A 105 -7.40 -2.47 19.99
N ILE A 106 -7.95 -2.41 18.77
CA ILE A 106 -8.32 -3.61 18.01
C ILE A 106 -7.09 -4.43 17.62
N LYS A 107 -5.98 -3.79 17.24
CA LYS A 107 -4.72 -4.50 16.99
C LYS A 107 -4.23 -5.26 18.23
N LYS A 108 -4.30 -4.65 19.41
CA LYS A 108 -3.94 -5.29 20.68
C LYS A 108 -4.83 -6.49 20.99
N TYR A 109 -6.15 -6.34 20.81
CA TYR A 109 -7.12 -7.44 20.97
C TYR A 109 -6.80 -8.62 20.04
N LEU A 110 -6.49 -8.36 18.77
CA LEU A 110 -6.18 -9.43 17.81
C LEU A 110 -4.86 -10.13 18.12
N ILE A 111 -3.84 -9.40 18.59
CA ILE A 111 -2.58 -10.00 19.05
C ILE A 111 -2.84 -10.99 20.20
N TRP A 112 -3.69 -10.62 21.16
CA TRP A 112 -4.11 -11.55 22.22
C TRP A 112 -4.85 -12.77 21.66
N MET A 113 -5.77 -12.57 20.71
CA MET A 113 -6.47 -13.68 20.05
C MET A 113 -5.52 -14.61 19.29
N VAL A 114 -4.45 -14.08 18.68
CA VAL A 114 -3.40 -14.91 18.04
C VAL A 114 -2.70 -15.81 19.06
N TYR A 115 -2.31 -15.28 20.22
CA TYR A 115 -1.66 -16.10 21.26
C TYR A 115 -2.59 -17.21 21.77
N ILE A 116 -3.86 -16.88 22.04
CA ILE A 116 -4.85 -17.86 22.51
C ILE A 116 -5.11 -18.91 21.42
N ALA A 117 -5.31 -18.49 20.17
CA ALA A 117 -5.51 -19.41 19.04
C ALA A 117 -4.30 -20.32 18.82
N THR A 118 -3.08 -19.83 19.03
CA THR A 118 -1.85 -20.64 18.93
C THR A 118 -1.80 -21.71 20.02
N ALA A 119 -2.15 -21.38 21.26
CA ALA A 119 -2.23 -22.34 22.36
C ALA A 119 -3.29 -23.43 22.11
N ILE A 120 -4.48 -23.03 21.63
CA ILE A 120 -5.56 -23.96 21.26
C ILE A 120 -5.16 -24.84 20.08
N ALA A 121 -4.48 -24.28 19.08
CA ALA A 121 -3.99 -25.06 17.94
C ALA A 121 -2.98 -26.11 18.37
N ALA A 122 -2.02 -25.76 19.23
CA ALA A 122 -1.06 -26.71 19.78
C ALA A 122 -1.76 -27.82 20.58
N ALA A 123 -2.73 -27.46 21.43
CA ALA A 123 -3.51 -28.43 22.20
C ALA A 123 -4.39 -29.34 21.32
N GLY A 124 -5.03 -28.79 20.29
CA GLY A 124 -5.89 -29.53 19.35
C GLY A 124 -5.13 -30.45 18.41
N ILE A 125 -3.96 -30.02 17.93
CA ILE A 125 -3.05 -30.90 17.17
C ILE A 125 -2.52 -32.00 18.08
N GLY A 126 -2.12 -31.65 19.31
CA GLY A 126 -1.70 -32.61 20.32
C GLY A 126 -2.79 -33.65 20.66
N SER A 127 -4.04 -33.22 20.85
CA SER A 127 -5.15 -34.15 21.12
C SER A 127 -5.37 -35.12 19.98
N TYR A 128 -5.21 -34.68 18.73
CA TYR A 128 -5.27 -35.59 17.58
C TYR A 128 -4.12 -36.60 17.57
N ILE A 129 -2.89 -36.19 17.89
CA ILE A 129 -1.72 -37.08 17.94
C ILE A 129 -1.86 -38.13 19.04
N PHE A 130 -2.26 -37.72 20.25
CA PHE A 130 -2.23 -38.60 21.43
C PHE A 130 -3.55 -39.33 21.71
N LEU A 131 -4.68 -38.71 21.39
CA LEU A 131 -6.03 -39.22 21.69
C LEU A 131 -6.82 -39.60 20.44
N ASN A 132 -6.30 -39.30 19.24
CA ASN A 132 -7.01 -39.47 17.96
C ASN A 132 -8.36 -38.72 17.91
N ASP A 133 -8.50 -37.65 18.69
CA ASP A 133 -9.68 -36.78 18.71
C ASP A 133 -9.33 -35.40 18.16
N ALA A 134 -9.84 -35.12 16.96
CA ALA A 134 -9.65 -33.86 16.26
C ALA A 134 -10.57 -32.73 16.77
N ASN A 135 -11.65 -33.07 17.48
CA ASN A 135 -12.74 -32.14 17.82
C ASN A 135 -12.64 -31.57 19.23
N LEU A 136 -11.87 -32.20 20.12
CA LEU A 136 -11.76 -31.83 21.53
C LEU A 136 -11.55 -30.32 21.77
N PHE A 137 -10.70 -29.68 20.97
CA PHE A 137 -10.41 -28.25 21.07
C PHE A 137 -11.04 -27.39 19.96
N MET A 138 -11.76 -28.00 19.01
CA MET A 138 -12.30 -27.30 17.84
C MET A 138 -13.39 -26.30 18.24
N LEU A 139 -14.14 -26.58 19.30
CA LEU A 139 -15.13 -25.66 19.86
C LEU A 139 -14.48 -24.32 20.25
N TYR A 140 -13.37 -24.36 20.98
CA TYR A 140 -12.67 -23.15 21.43
C TYR A 140 -12.07 -22.39 20.25
N ASN A 141 -11.55 -23.10 19.25
CA ASN A 141 -11.07 -22.50 18.00
C ASN A 141 -12.19 -21.72 17.28
N ASN A 142 -13.37 -22.34 17.16
CA ASN A 142 -14.53 -21.70 16.53
C ASN A 142 -15.06 -20.51 17.34
N LEU A 143 -15.02 -20.54 18.68
CA LEU A 143 -15.41 -19.40 19.53
C LEU A 143 -14.53 -18.17 19.30
N ILE A 144 -13.22 -18.35 19.13
CA ILE A 144 -12.31 -17.25 18.78
C ILE A 144 -12.69 -16.68 17.41
N ALA A 145 -12.91 -17.53 16.41
CA ALA A 145 -13.35 -17.10 15.09
C ALA A 145 -14.66 -16.29 15.17
N VAL A 146 -15.68 -16.79 15.87
CA VAL A 146 -16.96 -16.08 16.05
C VAL A 146 -16.78 -14.74 16.74
N SER A 147 -16.03 -14.68 17.85
CA SER A 147 -15.83 -13.43 18.60
C SER A 147 -15.10 -12.36 17.78
N THR A 148 -14.09 -12.77 17.00
CA THR A 148 -13.30 -11.86 16.17
C THR A 148 -14.10 -11.38 14.96
N LEU A 149 -14.83 -12.27 14.29
CA LEU A 149 -15.73 -11.92 13.18
C LEU A 149 -16.84 -10.97 13.63
N ALA A 150 -17.49 -11.23 14.78
CA ALA A 150 -18.51 -10.34 15.34
C ALA A 150 -17.95 -8.94 15.63
N THR A 151 -16.74 -8.87 16.20
CA THR A 151 -16.05 -7.59 16.45
C THR A 151 -15.83 -6.82 15.15
N PHE A 152 -15.38 -7.49 14.09
CA PHE A 152 -15.15 -6.82 12.82
C PHE A 152 -16.43 -6.39 12.09
N ILE A 153 -17.50 -7.19 12.15
CA ILE A 153 -18.81 -6.82 11.60
C ILE A 153 -19.26 -5.48 12.23
N ILE A 154 -19.11 -5.33 13.55
CA ILE A 154 -19.41 -4.08 14.26
C ILE A 154 -18.51 -2.95 13.73
N ILE A 155 -17.19 -3.16 13.66
CA ILE A 155 -16.25 -2.12 13.20
C ILE A 155 -16.58 -1.64 11.78
N ILE A 156 -16.98 -2.54 10.88
CA ILE A 156 -17.30 -2.22 9.49
C ILE A 156 -18.62 -1.48 9.38
N PHE A 157 -19.62 -1.86 10.17
CA PHE A 157 -20.93 -1.22 10.16
C PHE A 157 -20.88 0.24 10.68
N PHE A 158 -20.00 0.52 11.65
CA PHE A 158 -19.82 1.87 12.18
C PHE A 158 -18.64 2.60 11.52
N LYS A 159 -18.94 3.51 10.58
CA LYS A 159 -17.95 4.31 9.83
C LYS A 159 -16.88 4.99 10.70
N ASN A 160 -17.25 5.45 11.90
CA ASN A 160 -16.33 6.08 12.86
C ASN A 160 -15.31 5.07 13.43
N LEU A 161 -15.74 3.84 13.74
CA LEU A 161 -14.86 2.77 14.21
C LEU A 161 -13.95 2.27 13.08
N SER A 162 -14.52 2.06 11.89
CA SER A 162 -13.77 1.66 10.70
C SER A 162 -12.61 2.64 10.41
N GLY A 163 -12.88 3.96 10.37
CA GLY A 163 -11.84 4.95 10.11
C GLY A 163 -10.79 5.07 11.22
N LYS A 164 -11.14 4.72 12.46
CA LYS A 164 -10.24 4.75 13.60
C LYS A 164 -9.34 3.52 13.66
N TYR A 165 -9.88 2.34 13.36
CA TYR A 165 -9.21 1.07 13.64
C TYR A 165 -8.77 0.27 12.42
N LEU A 166 -9.29 0.55 11.22
CA LEU A 166 -8.95 -0.19 9.99
C LEU A 166 -8.07 0.65 9.05
N ILE A 167 -7.01 0.03 8.55
CA ILE A 167 -6.11 0.61 7.55
C ILE A 167 -6.51 0.04 6.18
N LEU A 168 -7.67 0.46 5.66
CA LEU A 168 -8.19 -0.03 4.38
C LEU A 168 -7.89 0.97 3.25
N PRO A 169 -7.24 0.54 2.15
CA PRO A 169 -6.90 1.41 1.03
C PRO A 169 -8.12 1.92 0.25
N SER A 170 -9.25 1.21 0.27
CA SER A 170 -10.51 1.66 -0.33
C SER A 170 -11.71 1.18 0.50
N ARG A 171 -12.62 2.08 0.87
CA ARG A 171 -13.73 1.76 1.80
C ARG A 171 -14.98 1.17 1.13
N GLY A 172 -15.09 1.23 -0.19
CA GLY A 172 -16.29 0.78 -0.90
C GLY A 172 -16.30 -0.74 -1.10
N ILE A 173 -15.75 -1.20 -2.22
CA ILE A 173 -15.79 -2.61 -2.65
C ILE A 173 -15.15 -3.56 -1.63
N LEU A 174 -14.08 -3.14 -0.97
CA LEU A 174 -13.43 -3.95 0.07
C LEU A 174 -14.33 -4.15 1.30
N ALA A 175 -15.11 -3.14 1.71
CA ALA A 175 -16.03 -3.31 2.83
C ALA A 175 -17.16 -4.29 2.50
N VAL A 176 -17.66 -4.27 1.27
CA VAL A 176 -18.65 -5.25 0.79
C VAL A 176 -18.05 -6.65 0.83
N GLY A 177 -16.86 -6.82 0.27
CA GLY A 177 -16.23 -8.14 0.23
C GLY A 177 -15.91 -8.72 1.61
N ILE A 178 -15.44 -7.86 2.52
CA ILE A 178 -15.24 -8.25 3.92
C ILE A 178 -16.58 -8.60 4.60
N SER A 179 -17.65 -7.86 4.33
CA SER A 179 -18.97 -8.14 4.90
C SER A 179 -19.51 -9.50 4.45
N VAL A 180 -19.40 -9.81 3.16
CA VAL A 180 -19.82 -11.11 2.60
C VAL A 180 -19.02 -12.24 3.24
N PHE A 181 -17.69 -12.10 3.29
CA PHE A 181 -16.82 -13.06 3.95
C PHE A 181 -17.18 -13.26 5.42
N MET A 182 -17.40 -12.18 6.17
CA MET A 182 -17.68 -12.25 7.59
C MET A 182 -19.02 -12.89 7.89
N VAL A 183 -20.06 -12.61 7.09
CA VAL A 183 -21.37 -13.25 7.23
C VAL A 183 -21.27 -14.75 6.96
N GLU A 184 -20.59 -15.16 5.89
CA GLU A 184 -20.38 -16.58 5.56
C GLU A 184 -19.52 -17.29 6.62
N ALA A 185 -18.42 -16.68 7.04
CA ALA A 185 -17.55 -17.22 8.06
C ALA A 185 -18.28 -17.33 9.41
N LEU A 186 -19.11 -16.34 9.77
CA LEU A 186 -19.91 -16.38 10.99
C LEU A 186 -20.95 -17.50 10.94
N TYR A 187 -21.69 -17.61 9.83
CA TYR A 187 -22.66 -18.68 9.61
C TYR A 187 -22.00 -20.06 9.72
N SER A 188 -20.90 -20.29 9.01
CA SER A 188 -20.22 -21.59 9.01
C SER A 188 -19.67 -21.98 10.39
N ASN A 189 -19.12 -21.01 11.14
CA ASN A 189 -18.63 -21.28 12.50
C ASN A 189 -19.77 -21.51 13.50
N LEU A 190 -20.90 -20.77 13.38
CA LEU A 190 -22.07 -20.97 14.25
C LEU A 190 -22.78 -22.30 14.00
N VAL A 191 -22.98 -22.67 12.73
CA VAL A 191 -23.61 -23.95 12.36
C VAL A 191 -22.78 -25.12 12.86
N ARG A 192 -21.45 -25.06 12.70
CA ARG A 192 -20.53 -26.07 13.25
C ARG A 192 -20.54 -26.10 14.78
N PHE A 193 -20.59 -24.93 15.42
CA PHE A 193 -20.72 -24.83 16.88
C PHE A 193 -21.99 -25.51 17.41
N LEU A 194 -23.10 -25.40 16.67
CA LEU A 194 -24.37 -26.06 16.99
C LEU A 194 -24.42 -27.55 16.59
N GLY A 195 -23.34 -28.11 16.03
CA GLY A 195 -23.26 -29.52 15.64
C GLY A 195 -23.95 -29.87 14.32
N TYR A 196 -24.35 -28.87 13.52
CA TYR A 196 -24.99 -29.09 12.23
C TYR A 196 -23.97 -29.12 11.07
N LYS A 197 -24.34 -29.78 9.96
CA LYS A 197 -23.54 -29.75 8.72
C LYS A 197 -23.77 -28.43 7.99
N THR A 198 -22.69 -27.83 7.50
CA THR A 198 -22.74 -26.62 6.67
C THR A 198 -23.18 -26.94 5.25
N ILE A 199 -23.87 -25.99 4.62
CA ILE A 199 -24.20 -26.09 3.19
C ILE A 199 -22.90 -26.00 2.38
N PRO A 200 -22.59 -26.98 1.51
CA PRO A 200 -21.28 -27.08 0.84
C PRO A 200 -20.93 -25.89 -0.07
N LEU A 201 -21.95 -25.30 -0.71
CA LEU A 201 -21.76 -24.18 -1.64
C LEU A 201 -21.17 -22.92 -0.96
N PHE A 202 -21.34 -22.77 0.36
CA PHE A 202 -20.92 -21.59 1.12
C PHE A 202 -19.50 -21.74 1.73
N GLY A 203 -18.70 -22.69 1.29
CA GLY A 203 -17.36 -22.90 1.89
C GLY A 203 -16.35 -21.84 1.48
N TRP A 204 -16.32 -21.51 0.18
CA TRP A 204 -15.24 -20.77 -0.50
C TRP A 204 -15.70 -19.46 -1.16
N ILE A 205 -17.01 -19.20 -1.27
CA ILE A 205 -17.55 -18.03 -1.97
C ILE A 205 -17.13 -16.74 -1.27
N GLY A 206 -17.33 -16.64 0.03
CA GLY A 206 -17.03 -15.47 0.82
C GLY A 206 -15.54 -15.17 0.82
N PHE A 207 -14.71 -16.21 0.91
CA PHE A 207 -13.25 -16.06 0.82
C PHE A 207 -12.82 -15.62 -0.58
N THR A 208 -13.45 -16.15 -1.64
CA THR A 208 -13.26 -15.70 -3.03
C THR A 208 -13.59 -14.22 -3.17
N VAL A 209 -14.77 -13.80 -2.71
CA VAL A 209 -15.23 -12.41 -2.75
C VAL A 209 -14.28 -11.49 -1.97
N LEU A 210 -13.79 -11.93 -0.80
CA LEU A 210 -12.77 -11.19 -0.04
C LEU A 210 -11.51 -10.97 -0.88
N ILE A 211 -10.94 -12.04 -1.45
CA ILE A 211 -9.71 -11.96 -2.24
C ILE A 211 -9.87 -11.04 -3.45
N PHE A 212 -10.96 -11.17 -4.22
CA PHE A 212 -11.22 -10.28 -5.35
C PHE A 212 -11.40 -8.82 -4.90
N SER A 213 -12.05 -8.59 -3.77
CA SER A 213 -12.22 -7.24 -3.22
C SER A 213 -10.89 -6.63 -2.75
N MET A 214 -9.98 -7.43 -2.17
CA MET A 214 -8.63 -7.01 -1.79
C MET A 214 -7.77 -6.74 -3.02
N ALA A 215 -7.82 -7.61 -4.04
CA ALA A 215 -7.11 -7.44 -5.31
C ALA A 215 -7.55 -6.17 -6.03
N TYR A 216 -8.87 -5.92 -6.11
CA TYR A 216 -9.42 -4.69 -6.69
C TYR A 216 -8.97 -3.45 -5.90
N ALA A 217 -9.03 -3.48 -4.58
CA ALA A 217 -8.61 -2.36 -3.73
C ALA A 217 -7.12 -2.04 -3.91
N ALA A 218 -6.27 -3.07 -3.99
CA ALA A 218 -4.84 -2.92 -4.23
C ALA A 218 -4.56 -2.34 -5.62
N ALA A 219 -5.21 -2.86 -6.67
CA ALA A 219 -5.08 -2.35 -8.02
C ALA A 219 -5.51 -0.88 -8.10
N LYS A 220 -6.67 -0.52 -7.53
CA LYS A 220 -7.18 0.85 -7.51
C LYS A 220 -6.22 1.81 -6.80
N MET A 221 -5.59 1.38 -5.71
CA MET A 221 -4.61 2.20 -5.00
C MET A 221 -3.38 2.49 -5.87
N ILE A 222 -2.85 1.48 -6.56
CA ILE A 222 -1.69 1.63 -7.47
C ILE A 222 -2.02 2.64 -8.57
N PHE A 223 -3.14 2.45 -9.29
CA PHE A 223 -3.54 3.37 -10.35
C PHE A 223 -3.76 4.81 -9.85
N SER A 224 -4.29 4.98 -8.64
CA SER A 224 -4.48 6.32 -8.07
C SER A 224 -3.17 7.01 -7.72
N ASN A 225 -2.16 6.26 -7.24
CA ASN A 225 -0.85 6.80 -6.93
C ASN A 225 -0.08 7.16 -8.21
N GLU A 226 -0.13 6.32 -9.24
CA GLU A 226 0.46 6.63 -10.55
C GLU A 226 -0.13 7.91 -11.15
N ARG A 227 -1.47 8.07 -11.10
CA ARG A 227 -2.12 9.30 -11.55
C ARG A 227 -1.63 10.54 -10.81
N LYS A 228 -1.52 10.46 -9.48
CA LYS A 228 -0.98 11.57 -8.67
C LYS A 228 0.46 11.91 -9.04
N LEU A 229 1.30 10.90 -9.27
CA LEU A 229 2.68 11.12 -9.70
C LEU A 229 2.74 11.79 -11.08
N ILE A 230 1.89 11.36 -12.02
CA ILE A 230 1.79 12.00 -13.34
C ILE A 230 1.30 13.46 -13.24
N GLU A 231 0.34 13.74 -12.35
CA GLU A 231 -0.14 15.10 -12.10
C GLU A 231 0.95 15.99 -11.51
N ILE A 232 1.66 15.51 -10.49
CA ILE A 232 2.80 16.22 -9.89
C ILE A 232 3.88 16.48 -10.94
N GLU A 233 4.21 15.49 -11.77
CA GLU A 233 5.22 15.67 -12.83
C GLU A 233 4.81 16.75 -13.84
N LYS A 234 3.52 16.82 -14.21
CA LYS A 234 3.00 17.90 -15.07
C LYS A 234 3.07 19.28 -14.41
N GLU A 235 2.74 19.37 -13.13
CA GLU A 235 2.88 20.61 -12.36
C GLU A 235 4.35 21.05 -12.29
N MET A 236 5.27 20.10 -12.08
CA MET A 236 6.71 20.37 -12.05
C MET A 236 7.25 20.80 -13.43
N GLU A 237 6.78 20.20 -14.53
CA GLU A 237 7.17 20.63 -15.88
C GLU A 237 6.66 22.06 -16.18
N THR A 238 5.46 22.40 -15.70
CA THR A 238 4.92 23.76 -15.81
C THR A 238 5.78 24.75 -15.01
N ALA A 239 6.15 24.40 -13.78
CA ALA A 239 7.05 25.20 -12.96
C ALA A 239 8.43 25.38 -13.64
N ARG A 240 8.96 24.33 -14.27
CA ARG A 240 10.21 24.39 -15.04
C ARG A 240 10.12 25.38 -16.20
N GLN A 241 9.02 25.36 -16.95
CA GLN A 241 8.80 26.28 -18.06
C GLN A 241 8.70 27.74 -17.59
N ILE A 242 8.00 27.98 -16.48
CA ILE A 242 7.91 29.31 -15.87
C ILE A 242 9.30 29.77 -15.42
N GLN A 243 10.04 28.96 -14.67
CA GLN A 243 11.39 29.33 -14.22
C GLN A 243 12.33 29.60 -15.41
N LYS A 244 12.30 28.76 -16.44
CA LYS A 244 13.11 28.97 -17.64
C LYS A 244 12.74 30.29 -18.36
N SER A 245 11.49 30.72 -18.27
CA SER A 245 11.04 31.99 -18.87
C SER A 245 11.55 33.24 -18.14
N ILE A 246 11.94 33.09 -16.87
CA ILE A 246 12.48 34.15 -16.01
C ILE A 246 13.97 34.39 -16.31
N LEU A 247 14.68 33.36 -16.77
CA LEU A 247 16.09 33.47 -17.18
C LEU A 247 16.24 34.29 -18.47
N PRO A 248 17.38 34.98 -18.65
CA PRO A 248 17.68 35.72 -19.88
C PRO A 248 17.56 34.84 -21.13
N LYS A 249 16.68 35.23 -22.07
CA LYS A 249 16.51 34.54 -23.36
C LYS A 249 17.64 34.84 -24.35
N HIS A 250 18.22 36.03 -24.23
CA HIS A 250 19.33 36.49 -25.05
C HIS A 250 20.47 36.90 -24.13
N LEU A 251 21.66 36.42 -24.44
CA LEU A 251 22.88 36.85 -23.78
C LEU A 251 23.33 38.15 -24.44
N PRO A 252 23.61 39.22 -23.67
CA PRO A 252 24.18 40.43 -24.25
C PRO A 252 25.55 40.09 -24.86
N GLY A 253 25.96 40.83 -25.88
CA GLY A 253 27.24 40.63 -26.54
C GLY A 253 27.52 41.75 -27.53
N ASN A 254 28.78 42.18 -27.59
CA ASN A 254 29.26 43.12 -28.59
C ASN A 254 30.61 42.62 -29.14
N ASN A 255 31.23 43.36 -30.07
CA ASN A 255 32.52 42.95 -30.66
C ASN A 255 33.65 42.76 -29.64
N ASN A 256 33.49 43.27 -28.41
CA ASN A 256 34.52 43.26 -27.37
C ASN A 256 34.20 42.29 -26.22
N LEU A 257 33.00 41.69 -26.18
CA LEU A 257 32.52 40.86 -25.08
C LEU A 257 31.62 39.74 -25.60
N SER A 258 32.07 38.49 -25.41
CA SER A 258 31.31 37.28 -25.71
C SER A 258 30.89 36.59 -24.42
N ILE A 259 29.60 36.28 -24.29
CA ILE A 259 29.01 35.68 -23.10
C ILE A 259 28.36 34.36 -23.49
N ALA A 260 28.62 33.32 -22.70
CA ALA A 260 27.96 32.02 -22.79
C ALA A 260 27.42 31.64 -21.42
N ALA A 261 26.21 31.08 -21.37
CA ALA A 261 25.59 30.59 -20.15
C ALA A 261 24.88 29.26 -20.44
N SER A 262 24.88 28.37 -19.45
CA SER A 262 24.07 27.17 -19.47
C SER A 262 23.47 26.93 -18.08
N TYR A 263 22.23 26.43 -18.06
CA TYR A 263 21.45 26.27 -16.84
C TYR A 263 20.88 24.86 -16.76
N TYR A 264 21.39 24.06 -15.82
CA TYR A 264 21.02 22.67 -15.62
C TYR A 264 20.54 22.47 -14.18
N PRO A 265 19.22 22.59 -13.92
CA PRO A 265 18.69 22.35 -12.58
C PRO A 265 18.82 20.86 -12.21
N MET A 266 19.14 20.58 -10.95
CA MET A 266 19.24 19.21 -10.42
C MET A 266 17.87 18.49 -10.39
N THR A 267 16.79 19.26 -10.23
CA THR A 267 15.40 18.77 -10.29
C THR A 267 14.65 19.51 -11.39
N ALA A 268 13.31 19.56 -11.35
CA ALA A 268 12.55 20.35 -12.31
C ALA A 268 12.77 21.87 -12.16
N VAL A 269 13.15 22.35 -10.97
CA VAL A 269 13.49 23.77 -10.72
C VAL A 269 14.72 23.90 -9.80
N ALA A 270 15.41 25.04 -9.83
CA ALA A 270 16.60 25.30 -9.00
C ALA A 270 16.60 26.67 -8.30
N GLY A 271 17.46 26.85 -7.28
CA GLY A 271 17.62 28.13 -6.57
C GLY A 271 18.54 29.10 -7.29
N ASP A 272 19.37 28.59 -8.19
CA ASP A 272 20.34 29.35 -8.96
C ASP A 272 19.64 30.33 -9.90
N TYR A 273 20.22 31.51 -10.05
CA TYR A 273 19.68 32.58 -10.86
C TYR A 273 20.80 33.42 -11.45
N TYR A 274 20.64 33.86 -12.70
CA TYR A 274 21.52 34.84 -13.31
C TYR A 274 20.71 35.86 -14.12
N ASP A 275 21.21 37.09 -14.19
CA ASP A 275 20.64 38.16 -15.01
C ASP A 275 21.70 39.06 -15.60
N PHE A 276 21.33 39.78 -16.65
CA PHE A 276 22.14 40.84 -17.21
C PHE A 276 21.36 42.15 -17.22
N ILE A 277 22.03 43.26 -16.88
CA ILE A 277 21.46 44.60 -16.88
C ILE A 277 22.33 45.50 -17.72
N GLU A 278 21.75 46.13 -18.74
CA GLU A 278 22.45 47.18 -19.50
C GLU A 278 22.55 48.46 -18.64
N ILE A 279 23.77 48.93 -18.41
CA ILE A 279 24.02 50.18 -17.67
C ILE A 279 24.07 51.34 -18.66
N ASP A 280 24.84 51.17 -19.73
CA ASP A 280 24.90 52.06 -20.89
C ASP A 280 25.42 51.30 -22.12
N LYS A 281 25.70 52.02 -23.22
CA LYS A 281 26.13 51.43 -24.50
C LYS A 281 27.38 50.55 -24.41
N ASN A 282 28.24 50.75 -23.40
CA ASN A 282 29.52 50.07 -23.28
C ASN A 282 29.67 49.27 -21.97
N ARG A 283 28.71 49.35 -21.05
CA ARG A 283 28.76 48.68 -19.74
C ARG A 283 27.55 47.79 -19.52
N THR A 284 27.81 46.55 -19.12
CA THR A 284 26.79 45.53 -18.84
C THR A 284 27.06 44.94 -17.48
N GLY A 285 26.07 45.01 -16.60
CA GLY A 285 26.10 44.35 -15.30
C GLY A 285 25.67 42.89 -15.39
N PHE A 286 26.31 42.06 -14.58
CA PHE A 286 26.10 40.63 -14.47
C PHE A 286 25.75 40.30 -13.03
N LEU A 287 24.63 39.63 -12.82
CA LEU A 287 24.26 39.06 -11.54
C LEU A 287 24.31 37.54 -11.63
N ILE A 288 24.93 36.91 -10.64
CA ILE A 288 24.72 35.49 -10.33
C ILE A 288 24.29 35.40 -8.87
N ALA A 289 23.25 34.63 -8.61
CA ALA A 289 22.74 34.37 -7.27
C ALA A 289 22.44 32.87 -7.09
N ASP A 290 22.66 32.38 -5.87
CA ASP A 290 22.33 31.03 -5.45
C ASP A 290 21.56 31.11 -4.12
N VAL A 291 20.37 30.52 -4.12
CA VAL A 291 19.47 30.46 -2.98
C VAL A 291 19.67 29.15 -2.24
N SER A 292 19.97 29.23 -0.95
CA SER A 292 20.18 28.05 -0.11
C SER A 292 18.96 27.11 -0.12
N GLY A 293 19.19 25.83 -0.36
CA GLY A 293 18.13 24.81 -0.46
C GLY A 293 17.92 24.35 -1.91
N HIS A 294 16.78 23.72 -2.18
CA HIS A 294 16.48 23.22 -3.52
C HIS A 294 14.97 23.11 -3.75
N GLY A 295 14.58 22.86 -5.00
CA GLY A 295 13.18 22.66 -5.40
C GLY A 295 12.37 23.96 -5.43
N VAL A 296 11.05 23.82 -5.28
CA VAL A 296 10.08 24.92 -5.49
C VAL A 296 10.34 26.14 -4.60
N PRO A 297 10.61 26.02 -3.28
CA PRO A 297 10.84 27.19 -2.43
C PRO A 297 12.04 28.05 -2.90
N ALA A 298 13.17 27.42 -3.21
CA ALA A 298 14.36 28.12 -3.69
C ALA A 298 14.12 28.79 -5.06
N ALA A 299 13.40 28.12 -5.95
CA ALA A 299 13.03 28.66 -7.27
C ALA A 299 12.10 29.88 -7.20
N LEU A 300 11.23 29.95 -6.18
CA LEU A 300 10.38 31.12 -5.95
C LEU A 300 11.21 32.32 -5.51
N ILE A 301 12.20 32.13 -4.63
CA ILE A 301 13.13 33.21 -4.24
C ILE A 301 13.95 33.68 -5.45
N ALA A 302 14.46 32.77 -6.29
CA ALA A 302 15.11 33.12 -7.55
C ALA A 302 14.22 34.01 -8.45
N SER A 303 12.91 33.69 -8.52
CA SER A 303 11.92 34.48 -9.24
C SER A 303 11.71 35.86 -8.62
N MET A 304 11.75 35.97 -7.29
CA MET A 304 11.68 37.24 -6.58
C MET A 304 12.93 38.10 -6.82
N ILE A 305 14.12 37.48 -6.93
CA ILE A 305 15.35 38.18 -7.32
C ILE A 305 15.16 38.81 -8.70
N LYS A 306 14.62 38.09 -9.70
CA LYS A 306 14.32 38.68 -11.03
C LYS A 306 13.45 39.93 -10.91
N VAL A 307 12.33 39.82 -10.20
CA VAL A 307 11.37 40.92 -10.06
C VAL A 307 12.00 42.11 -9.32
N ALA A 308 12.77 41.86 -8.27
CA ALA A 308 13.49 42.90 -7.55
C ALA A 308 14.51 43.59 -8.47
N MET A 309 15.33 42.83 -9.21
CA MET A 309 16.35 43.35 -10.11
C MET A 309 15.78 44.25 -11.21
N GLN A 310 14.58 43.95 -11.72
CA GLN A 310 13.90 44.81 -12.70
C GLN A 310 13.60 46.23 -12.19
N SER A 311 13.52 46.43 -10.88
CA SER A 311 13.32 47.75 -10.26
C SER A 311 14.61 48.44 -9.81
N LEU A 312 15.77 47.81 -9.99
CA LEU A 312 17.07 48.28 -9.51
C LEU A 312 18.01 48.77 -10.62
N THR A 313 17.50 48.97 -11.84
CA THR A 313 18.30 49.41 -12.99
C THR A 313 19.02 50.73 -12.75
N ASP A 314 18.42 51.64 -11.98
CA ASP A 314 19.02 52.96 -11.65
C ASP A 314 20.27 52.86 -10.75
N TYR A 315 20.45 51.72 -10.08
CA TYR A 315 21.60 51.45 -9.21
C TYR A 315 22.63 50.53 -9.85
N ALA A 316 22.46 50.17 -11.13
CA ALA A 316 23.31 49.19 -11.80
C ALA A 316 24.78 49.61 -11.91
N ASN A 317 25.09 50.90 -11.81
CA ASN A 317 26.46 51.43 -11.80
C ASN A 317 27.14 51.48 -10.40
N ASP A 318 26.53 50.90 -9.37
CA ASP A 318 27.08 50.82 -8.01
C ASP A 318 26.80 49.43 -7.41
N PRO A 319 27.75 48.47 -7.45
CA PRO A 319 27.49 47.10 -7.04
C PRO A 319 27.12 46.97 -5.56
N GLY A 320 27.77 47.78 -4.71
CA GLY A 320 27.54 47.78 -3.28
C GLY A 320 26.15 48.30 -2.94
N LYS A 321 25.71 49.38 -3.60
CA LYS A 321 24.36 49.92 -3.43
C LYS A 321 23.30 48.98 -3.99
N LEU A 322 23.50 48.42 -5.18
CA LEU A 322 22.57 47.48 -5.80
C LEU A 322 22.32 46.26 -4.91
N LEU A 323 23.38 45.58 -4.46
CA LEU A 323 23.26 44.40 -3.61
C LEU A 323 22.66 44.73 -2.24
N LYS A 324 22.96 45.91 -1.68
CA LYS A 324 22.35 46.37 -0.42
C LYS A 324 20.84 46.59 -0.56
N VAL A 325 20.39 47.20 -1.65
CA VAL A 325 18.96 47.43 -1.89
C VAL A 325 18.25 46.10 -2.19
N LEU A 326 18.85 45.22 -3.00
CA LEU A 326 18.32 43.87 -3.24
C LEU A 326 18.16 43.08 -1.93
N GLY A 327 19.20 43.09 -1.07
CA GLY A 327 19.16 42.45 0.24
C GLY A 327 18.03 42.99 1.12
N ASN A 328 17.82 44.31 1.15
CA ASN A 328 16.72 44.93 1.91
C ASN A 328 15.33 44.54 1.39
N ILE A 329 15.16 44.38 0.07
CA ILE A 329 13.89 43.93 -0.52
C ILE A 329 13.58 42.49 -0.09
N LEU A 330 14.59 41.63 -0.11
CA LEU A 330 14.42 40.19 0.15
C LEU A 330 14.39 39.84 1.64
N PHE A 331 14.97 40.66 2.52
CA PHE A 331 15.19 40.33 3.94
C PHE A 331 13.97 39.75 4.67
N ASN A 332 12.78 40.32 4.46
CA ASN A 332 11.55 39.87 5.11
C ASN A 332 10.85 38.68 4.41
N GLN A 333 11.39 38.21 3.28
CA GLN A 333 10.77 37.20 2.44
C GLN A 333 11.53 35.86 2.44
N LEU A 334 12.69 35.79 3.09
CA LEU A 334 13.62 34.67 2.95
C LEU A 334 13.40 33.47 3.89
N ASN A 335 12.42 33.44 4.80
CA ASN A 335 12.01 32.29 5.65
C ASN A 335 13.04 31.15 5.81
N ASP A 336 14.02 31.31 6.71
CA ASP A 336 15.12 30.37 7.02
C ASP A 336 16.09 30.02 5.86
N GLN A 337 15.92 30.63 4.69
CA GLN A 337 16.83 30.56 3.55
C GLN A 337 17.73 31.80 3.50
N PHE A 338 18.88 31.69 2.85
CA PHE A 338 19.75 32.80 2.53
C PHE A 338 20.09 32.79 1.04
N VAL A 339 20.48 33.95 0.51
CA VAL A 339 20.90 34.11 -0.87
C VAL A 339 22.36 34.54 -0.87
N THR A 340 23.18 33.83 -1.63
CA THR A 340 24.52 34.29 -1.99
C THR A 340 24.43 34.92 -3.37
N ALA A 341 24.98 36.12 -3.55
CA ALA A 341 24.91 36.81 -4.83
C ALA A 341 26.20 37.58 -5.10
N SER A 342 26.60 37.62 -6.37
CA SER A 342 27.72 38.40 -6.87
C SER A 342 27.25 39.24 -8.04
N TYR A 343 27.59 40.53 -8.01
CA TYR A 343 27.29 41.49 -9.07
C TYR A 343 28.56 42.21 -9.52
N LEU A 344 28.78 42.28 -10.83
CA LEU A 344 29.93 42.93 -11.48
C LEU A 344 29.47 43.65 -12.75
N PHE A 345 30.15 44.73 -13.17
CA PHE A 345 29.87 45.42 -14.43
C PHE A 345 31.11 46.07 -15.05
#